data_AF-A0A7W0ZH41-F1
#
_entry.id   AF-A0A7W0ZH41-F1
#
_cell.length_a   1.000
_cell.length_b   1.000
_cell.length_c   1.000
_cell.angle_alpha   90.00
_cell.angle_beta   90.00
_cell.angle_gamma   90.00
#
_symmetry.space_group_name_H-M   'P 1'
#
loop_
_entity.id
_entity.type
_entity.pdbx_description
1 polymer ?
#
loop_
_entity_poly.entity_id
_entity_poly.type
_entity_poly.pdbx_seq_one_letter_code
_entity_poly.pdbx_strand_id
1 'polypeptide(L)'
;MLHGWDTTERVLDSGGFESTQRARASDPVVESSSSGARWLGVAYWQAVDRFTRGGIRARWTDDGGRLTLLGGFNLLTFGAPELEFSDNLVSCRYPIHGGLLAVRAGGSVTLAQRRLDDGFELSVVVQEYLPRLAARVGAPSWTGALYAKGQSPFHAAVSRRYFDLLARRAGT
;
A
#
# COMPACT_ATOMS: atom_id res chain seq x y z
N MET A 1 -20.68 -0.85 -5.84
CA MET A 1 -19.85 -0.94 -7.07
C MET A 1 -18.77 0.14 -6.99
N LEU A 2 -17.51 -0.19 -7.33
CA LEU A 2 -16.41 0.80 -7.29
C LEU A 2 -16.33 1.60 -8.58
N HIS A 3 -16.09 2.89 -8.47
CA HIS A 3 -15.96 3.81 -9.61
C HIS A 3 -14.90 4.88 -9.36
N GLY A 4 -14.68 5.78 -10.32
CA GLY A 4 -13.77 6.92 -10.15
C GLY A 4 -12.32 6.52 -9.86
N TRP A 5 -11.85 5.46 -10.53
CA TRP A 5 -10.51 4.92 -10.35
C TRP A 5 -9.44 5.93 -10.79
N ASP A 6 -8.50 6.20 -9.91
CA ASP A 6 -7.38 7.09 -10.18
C ASP A 6 -6.06 6.49 -9.69
N THR A 7 -4.99 6.81 -10.40
CA THR A 7 -3.63 6.46 -10.01
C THR A 7 -2.70 7.61 -10.34
N THR A 8 -2.06 8.14 -9.31
CA THR A 8 -1.06 9.21 -9.43
C THR A 8 0.26 8.71 -8.85
N GLU A 9 1.35 8.95 -9.56
CA GLU A 9 2.69 8.55 -9.14
C GLU A 9 3.68 9.65 -9.42
N ARG A 10 4.65 9.81 -8.52
CA ARG A 10 5.66 10.84 -8.61
C ARG A 10 6.99 10.32 -8.08
N VAL A 11 8.06 10.62 -8.81
CA VAL A 11 9.42 10.52 -8.30
C VAL A 11 9.82 11.89 -7.77
N LEU A 12 10.29 11.95 -6.53
CA LEU A 12 10.75 13.17 -5.86
C LEU A 12 12.20 13.47 -6.25
N ASP A 13 12.62 14.73 -6.12
CA ASP A 13 14.00 15.16 -6.36
C ASP A 13 15.01 14.45 -5.44
N SER A 14 14.55 13.98 -4.28
CA SER A 14 15.31 13.15 -3.34
C SER A 14 15.56 11.71 -3.81
N GLY A 15 15.01 11.32 -4.97
CA GLY A 15 14.94 9.93 -5.43
C GLY A 15 13.86 9.10 -4.71
N GLY A 16 13.07 9.74 -3.84
CA GLY A 16 11.89 9.12 -3.22
C GLY A 16 10.78 8.84 -4.22
N PHE A 17 9.95 7.86 -3.91
CA PHE A 17 8.80 7.47 -4.71
C PHE A 17 7.52 7.67 -3.92
N GLU A 18 6.56 8.33 -4.56
CA GLU A 18 5.20 8.50 -4.06
C GLU A 18 4.22 7.88 -5.04
N SER A 19 3.21 7.21 -4.49
CA SER A 19 2.19 6.53 -5.27
C SER A 19 0.87 6.63 -4.53
N THR A 20 -0.19 6.99 -5.26
CA THR A 20 -1.55 7.09 -4.72
C THR A 20 -2.49 6.37 -5.67
N GLN A 21 -3.22 5.39 -5.16
CA GLN A 21 -4.35 4.78 -5.85
C GLN A 21 -5.63 5.13 -5.11
N ARG A 22 -6.68 5.47 -5.85
CA ARG A 22 -7.99 5.82 -5.30
C ARG A 22 -9.11 5.12 -6.04
N ALA A 23 -10.19 4.86 -5.32
CA ALA A 23 -11.47 4.42 -5.85
C ALA A 23 -12.61 4.96 -4.98
N ARG A 24 -13.82 5.05 -5.52
CA ARG A 24 -15.01 5.50 -4.82
C ARG A 24 -15.98 4.36 -4.56
N ALA A 25 -16.58 4.36 -3.38
CA ALA A 25 -17.66 3.47 -2.96
C ALA A 25 -18.87 4.30 -2.51
N SER A 26 -20.08 3.79 -2.75
CA SER A 26 -21.32 4.42 -2.31
C SER A 26 -21.53 4.25 -0.79
N ASP A 27 -21.10 3.12 -0.25
CA ASP A 27 -21.27 2.71 1.15
C ASP A 27 -19.90 2.50 1.80
N PRO A 28 -19.79 2.61 3.14
CA PRO A 28 -18.55 2.30 3.84
C PRO A 28 -18.21 0.81 3.65
N VAL A 29 -16.95 0.51 3.34
CA VAL A 29 -16.45 -0.87 3.19
C VAL A 29 -15.85 -1.43 4.47
N VAL A 30 -15.57 -0.57 5.43
CA VAL A 30 -15.20 -0.93 6.81
C VAL A 30 -15.93 0.00 7.78
N GLU A 31 -16.22 -0.53 8.97
CA GLU A 31 -16.73 0.27 10.09
C GLU A 31 -15.70 1.31 10.55
N SER A 32 -16.18 2.41 11.13
CA SER A 32 -15.31 3.37 11.80
C SER A 32 -14.89 2.87 13.19
N SER A 33 -13.95 1.92 13.17
CA SER A 33 -13.44 1.28 14.38
C SER A 33 -11.98 0.88 14.20
N SER A 34 -11.31 0.57 15.31
CA SER A 34 -9.96 -0.01 15.31
C SER A 34 -9.90 -1.33 14.53
N SER A 35 -10.97 -2.14 14.60
CA SER A 35 -11.11 -3.38 13.84
C SER A 35 -11.24 -3.11 12.35
N GLY A 36 -12.03 -2.10 11.95
CA GLY A 36 -12.15 -1.65 10.56
C GLY A 36 -10.82 -1.17 9.99
N ALA A 37 -10.11 -0.31 10.74
CA ALA A 37 -8.76 0.16 10.39
C ALA A 37 -7.80 -1.02 10.19
N ARG A 38 -7.72 -1.94 11.16
CA ARG A 38 -6.86 -3.13 11.05
C ARG A 38 -7.22 -3.99 9.83
N TRP A 39 -8.51 -4.07 9.50
CA TRP A 39 -8.98 -4.85 8.36
C TRP A 39 -8.50 -4.29 7.02
N LEU A 40 -8.45 -2.96 6.86
CA LEU A 40 -7.85 -2.32 5.68
C LEU A 40 -6.43 -2.87 5.44
N GLY A 41 -5.62 -2.91 6.50
CA GLY A 41 -4.29 -3.49 6.52
C GLY A 41 -4.24 -4.96 6.09
N VAL A 42 -5.00 -5.81 6.78
CA VAL A 42 -5.06 -7.25 6.50
C VAL A 42 -5.45 -7.52 5.05
N ALA A 43 -6.47 -6.85 4.54
CA ALA A 43 -6.96 -7.05 3.19
C ALA A 43 -5.96 -6.62 2.12
N TYR A 44 -5.21 -5.54 2.34
CA TYR A 44 -4.16 -5.12 1.40
C TYR A 44 -3.06 -6.17 1.29
N TRP A 45 -2.58 -6.70 2.43
CA TRP A 45 -1.54 -7.73 2.41
C TRP A 45 -2.04 -9.06 1.84
N GLN A 46 -3.31 -9.41 2.05
CA GLN A 46 -3.93 -10.53 1.34
C GLN A 46 -4.00 -10.31 -0.17
N ALA A 47 -4.26 -9.07 -0.63
CA ALA A 47 -4.25 -8.74 -2.04
C ALA A 47 -2.85 -8.92 -2.65
N VAL A 48 -1.80 -8.46 -1.96
CA VAL A 48 -0.39 -8.66 -2.35
C VAL A 48 -0.05 -10.15 -2.45
N ASP A 49 -0.37 -10.93 -1.41
CA ASP A 49 -0.10 -12.37 -1.37
C ASP A 49 -0.80 -13.11 -2.52
N ARG A 50 -2.11 -12.88 -2.70
CA ARG A 50 -2.90 -13.51 -3.78
C ARG A 50 -2.45 -13.07 -5.18
N PHE A 51 -2.11 -11.79 -5.35
CA PHE A 51 -1.63 -11.28 -6.63
C PHE A 51 -0.30 -11.92 -7.03
N THR A 52 0.59 -12.12 -6.07
CA THR A 52 1.89 -12.77 -6.28
C THR A 52 1.84 -14.29 -6.17
N ARG A 53 0.65 -14.88 -6.01
CA ARG A 53 0.44 -16.33 -5.81
C ARG A 53 1.29 -16.89 -4.66
N GLY A 54 1.39 -16.13 -3.57
CA GLY A 54 2.18 -16.46 -2.38
C GLY A 54 3.70 -16.27 -2.54
N GLY A 55 4.14 -15.65 -3.63
CA GLY A 55 5.54 -15.29 -3.87
C GLY A 55 6.03 -14.20 -2.93
N ILE A 56 5.18 -13.21 -2.62
CA ILE A 56 5.43 -12.21 -1.58
C ILE A 56 4.49 -12.49 -0.42
N ARG A 57 5.04 -12.79 0.76
CA ARG A 57 4.27 -13.07 1.97
C ARG A 57 4.49 -12.00 3.03
N ALA A 58 3.39 -11.50 3.58
CA ALA A 58 3.41 -10.65 4.76
C ALA A 58 3.38 -11.49 6.04
N ARG A 59 4.21 -11.11 7.01
CA ARG A 59 4.19 -11.66 8.37
C ARG A 59 4.17 -10.50 9.36
N TRP A 60 3.28 -10.58 10.34
CA TRP A 60 3.05 -9.54 11.34
C TRP A 60 3.23 -10.11 12.75
N THR A 61 3.78 -9.29 13.63
CA THR A 61 3.83 -9.42 15.09
C THR A 61 3.33 -8.10 15.70
N ASP A 62 3.24 -8.01 17.02
CA ASP A 62 2.83 -6.76 17.68
C ASP A 62 3.82 -5.61 17.43
N ASP A 63 5.11 -5.94 17.26
CA ASP A 63 6.19 -4.96 17.00
C ASP A 63 6.27 -4.47 15.54
N GLY A 64 5.46 -5.03 14.64
CA GLY A 64 5.48 -4.68 13.22
C GLY A 64 5.47 -5.88 12.29
N GLY A 65 6.07 -5.75 11.11
CA GLY A 65 5.96 -6.80 10.11
C GLY A 65 7.01 -6.77 9.04
N ARG A 66 6.97 -7.80 8.21
CA ARG A 66 7.92 -7.98 7.11
C ARG A 66 7.24 -8.56 5.88
N LEU A 67 7.69 -8.12 4.72
CA LEU A 67 7.40 -8.73 3.43
C LEU A 67 8.58 -9.60 3.01
N THR A 68 8.31 -10.86 2.74
CA THR A 68 9.34 -11.82 2.33
C THR A 68 9.07 -12.37 0.94
N LEU A 69 10.10 -12.44 0.09
CA LEU A 69 10.05 -13.11 -1.21
C LEU A 69 10.41 -14.59 -1.03
N LEU A 70 9.53 -15.47 -1.52
CA LEU A 70 9.63 -16.93 -1.44
C LEU A 70 9.92 -17.44 0.00
N GLY A 71 9.51 -16.65 1.00
CA GLY A 71 9.70 -16.95 2.42
C GLY A 71 11.11 -16.68 2.98
N GLY A 72 12.09 -16.30 2.16
CA GLY A 72 13.51 -16.18 2.57
C GLY A 72 14.10 -14.77 2.49
N PHE A 73 13.82 -14.01 1.44
CA PHE A 73 14.42 -12.67 1.29
C PHE A 73 13.53 -11.60 1.90
N ASN A 74 14.05 -10.86 2.88
CA ASN A 74 13.32 -9.74 3.50
C ASN A 74 13.30 -8.52 2.58
N LEU A 75 12.20 -8.33 1.85
CA LEU A 75 12.03 -7.23 0.91
C LEU A 75 11.87 -5.90 1.64
N LEU A 76 10.97 -5.86 2.63
CA LEU A 76 10.67 -4.68 3.42
C LEU A 76 10.34 -5.07 4.86
N THR A 77 10.84 -4.29 5.81
CA THR A 77 10.47 -4.31 7.22
C THR A 77 9.61 -3.10 7.52
N PHE A 78 8.56 -3.29 8.32
CA PHE A 78 7.63 -2.26 8.77
C PHE A 78 7.58 -2.20 10.29
N GLY A 79 7.27 -1.02 10.84
CA GLY A 79 6.89 -0.89 12.24
C GLY A 79 5.46 -1.40 12.50
N ALA A 80 5.04 -1.28 13.77
CA ALA A 80 3.68 -1.58 14.18
C ALA A 80 2.65 -0.78 13.36
N PRO A 81 1.48 -1.36 13.04
CA PRO A 81 0.42 -0.64 12.35
C PRO A 81 -0.08 0.53 13.22
N GLU A 82 -0.03 1.72 12.67
CA GLU A 82 -0.65 2.92 13.23
C GLU A 82 -2.10 2.96 12.75
N LEU A 83 -3.06 2.86 13.67
CA LEU A 83 -4.48 2.83 13.37
C LEU A 83 -5.14 4.16 13.74
N GLU A 84 -5.96 4.69 12.83
CA GLU A 84 -6.73 5.90 13.05
C GLU A 84 -8.19 5.63 12.65
N PHE A 85 -9.14 6.10 13.44
CA PHE A 85 -10.56 6.01 13.11
C PHE A 85 -11.36 7.15 13.73
N SER A 86 -12.31 7.67 12.96
CA SER A 86 -13.25 8.75 13.28
C SER A 86 -14.43 8.69 12.31
N ASP A 87 -15.45 9.51 12.49
CA ASP A 87 -16.61 9.53 11.58
C ASP A 87 -16.24 9.83 10.12
N ASN A 88 -15.10 10.49 9.87
CA ASN A 88 -14.68 10.93 8.55
C ASN A 88 -13.51 10.13 7.96
N LEU A 89 -12.78 9.37 8.79
CA LEU A 89 -11.57 8.68 8.37
C LEU A 89 -11.42 7.37 9.12
N VAL A 90 -11.10 6.31 8.39
CA VAL A 90 -10.59 5.05 8.90
C VAL A 90 -9.29 4.75 8.18
N SER A 91 -8.18 4.59 8.88
CA SER A 91 -6.87 4.40 8.26
C SER A 91 -5.99 3.40 9.00
N CYS A 92 -5.15 2.72 8.23
CA CYS A 92 -4.08 1.87 8.72
C CYS A 92 -2.78 2.25 8.00
N ARG A 93 -1.80 2.71 8.77
CA ARG A 93 -0.50 3.15 8.28
C ARG A 93 0.60 2.21 8.75
N TYR A 94 1.50 1.88 7.84
CA TYR A 94 2.67 1.05 8.08
C TYR A 94 3.94 1.86 7.80
N PRO A 95 4.69 2.29 8.84
CA PRO A 95 5.98 2.95 8.64
C PRO A 95 7.01 1.96 8.10
N ILE A 96 7.82 2.38 7.13
CA ILE A 96 8.85 1.53 6.51
C ILE A 96 10.17 1.67 7.28
N HIS A 97 10.62 0.58 7.89
CA HIS A 97 11.85 0.53 8.70
C HIS A 97 13.08 0.04 7.90
N GLY A 98 12.91 -0.40 6.66
CA GLY A 98 14.02 -0.80 5.78
C GLY A 98 13.75 -2.08 5.02
N GLY A 99 14.81 -2.84 4.71
CA GLY A 99 14.74 -4.08 3.91
C GLY A 99 15.55 -4.00 2.62
N LEU A 100 15.60 -5.10 1.86
CA LEU A 100 16.39 -5.17 0.62
C LEU A 100 15.94 -4.16 -0.44
N LEU A 101 14.66 -3.79 -0.46
CA LEU A 101 14.12 -2.83 -1.42
C LEU A 101 14.25 -1.37 -0.96
N ALA A 102 14.61 -1.10 0.30
CA ALA A 102 14.75 0.26 0.83
C ALA A 102 16.22 0.69 0.89
N VAL A 103 16.52 1.93 0.48
CA VAL A 103 17.85 2.53 0.68
C VAL A 103 18.13 2.68 2.17
N ARG A 104 17.17 3.24 2.90
CA ARG A 104 17.18 3.51 4.34
C ARG A 104 15.78 3.37 4.93
N ALA A 105 15.66 3.38 6.24
CA ALA A 105 14.37 3.56 6.91
C ALA A 105 13.76 4.93 6.51
N GLY A 106 12.46 4.96 6.29
CA GLY A 106 11.73 6.14 5.84
C GLY A 106 10.56 5.82 4.91
N GLY A 107 9.55 6.68 4.97
CA GLY A 107 8.31 6.53 4.23
C GLY A 107 7.29 5.62 4.90
N SER A 108 6.14 5.48 4.25
CA SER A 108 5.03 4.67 4.75
C SER A 108 4.10 4.18 3.65
N VAL A 109 3.34 3.14 3.99
CA VAL A 109 2.16 2.71 3.24
C VAL A 109 0.92 2.99 4.08
N THR A 110 -0.01 3.79 3.58
CA THR A 110 -1.25 4.16 4.25
C THR A 110 -2.44 3.65 3.45
N LEU A 111 -3.37 2.99 4.13
CA LEU A 111 -4.59 2.44 3.59
C LEU A 111 -5.75 3.16 4.26
N ALA A 112 -6.64 3.78 3.52
CA ALA A 112 -7.69 4.59 4.13
C ALA A 112 -9.04 4.50 3.43
N GLN A 113 -10.10 4.65 4.23
CA GLN A 113 -11.45 5.02 3.83
C GLN A 113 -11.74 6.42 4.37
N ARG A 114 -12.03 7.37 3.50
CA ARG A 114 -12.42 8.75 3.85
C ARG A 114 -13.86 9.00 3.43
N ARG A 115 -14.64 9.64 4.29
CA ARG A 115 -15.99 10.10 3.96
C ARG A 115 -15.92 11.29 2.99
N LEU A 116 -16.72 11.24 1.94
CA LEU A 116 -16.99 12.35 1.03
C LEU A 116 -18.46 12.76 1.20
N ASP A 117 -18.86 13.89 0.62
CA ASP A 117 -20.26 14.33 0.63
C ASP A 117 -21.20 13.26 0.05
N ASP A 118 -20.77 12.60 -1.04
CA ASP A 118 -21.58 11.66 -1.82
C ASP A 118 -21.08 10.21 -1.75
N GLY A 119 -20.47 9.80 -0.63
CA GLY A 119 -20.00 8.43 -0.40
C GLY A 119 -18.64 8.35 0.27
N PHE A 120 -17.78 7.46 -0.22
CA PHE A 120 -16.48 7.17 0.40
C PHE A 120 -15.35 7.06 -0.63
N GLU A 121 -14.21 7.66 -0.33
CA GLU A 121 -12.94 7.42 -1.02
C GLU A 121 -12.18 6.30 -0.32
N LEU A 122 -11.75 5.30 -1.10
CA LEU A 122 -10.75 4.33 -0.70
C LEU A 122 -9.41 4.74 -1.28
N SER A 123 -8.34 4.65 -0.48
CA SER A 123 -7.01 4.98 -0.95
C SER A 123 -5.92 4.03 -0.46
N VAL A 124 -4.91 3.87 -1.30
CA VAL A 124 -3.60 3.31 -0.96
C VAL A 124 -2.58 4.39 -1.28
N VAL A 125 -1.81 4.82 -0.29
CA VAL A 125 -0.82 5.89 -0.43
C VAL A 125 0.53 5.37 0.03
N VAL A 126 1.52 5.42 -0.84
CA VAL A 126 2.93 5.22 -0.52
C VAL A 126 3.60 6.59 -0.53
N GLN A 127 4.23 6.98 0.57
CA GLN A 127 4.90 8.28 0.71
C GLN A 127 6.35 8.13 1.13
N GLU A 128 7.20 9.04 0.63
CA GLU A 128 8.60 9.22 1.03
C GLU A 128 9.44 7.92 1.06
N TYR A 129 9.03 6.90 0.32
CA TYR A 129 9.74 5.64 0.24
C TYR A 129 10.94 5.79 -0.70
N LEU A 130 12.15 5.44 -0.25
CA LEU A 130 13.35 5.48 -1.09
C LEU A 130 13.70 4.07 -1.61
N PRO A 131 13.30 3.70 -2.84
CA PRO A 131 13.60 2.39 -3.40
C PRO A 131 15.10 2.23 -3.74
N ARG A 132 15.74 1.18 -3.22
CA ARG A 132 17.16 0.85 -3.45
C ARG A 132 17.49 0.60 -4.91
N LEU A 133 16.56 0.02 -5.68
CA LEU A 133 16.76 -0.29 -7.08
C LEU A 133 16.71 0.96 -7.99
N ALA A 134 16.15 2.09 -7.52
CA ALA A 134 16.25 3.37 -8.19
C ALA A 134 17.56 4.13 -7.85
N ALA A 135 18.25 3.71 -6.77
CA ALA A 135 19.38 4.43 -6.18
C ALA A 135 20.76 3.81 -6.46
N ARG A 136 20.91 2.91 -7.45
CA ARG A 136 22.26 2.43 -7.84
C ARG A 136 23.05 3.59 -8.47
N VAL A 137 23.90 4.23 -7.67
CA VAL A 137 24.89 5.22 -8.11
C VAL A 137 25.79 4.57 -9.19
N GLY A 138 25.80 5.15 -10.40
CA GLY A 138 26.54 4.64 -11.56
C GLY A 138 25.77 3.72 -12.51
N ALA A 139 24.50 3.38 -12.22
CA ALA A 139 23.65 2.68 -13.17
C ALA A 139 23.04 3.67 -14.19
N PRO A 140 22.82 3.26 -15.46
CA PRO A 140 22.21 4.12 -16.47
C PRO A 140 20.82 4.63 -16.04
N SER A 141 20.49 5.88 -16.35
CA SER A 141 19.20 6.51 -15.98
C SER A 141 17.95 5.73 -16.43
N TRP A 142 18.07 4.88 -17.46
CA TRP A 142 16.98 4.02 -17.92
C TRP A 142 16.64 2.86 -16.97
N THR A 143 17.52 2.43 -16.06
CA THR A 143 17.22 1.33 -15.12
C THR A 143 16.25 1.77 -14.01
N GLY A 144 16.36 3.02 -13.55
CA GLY A 144 15.35 3.63 -12.67
C GLY A 144 14.01 3.81 -13.37
N ALA A 145 14.01 4.16 -14.66
CA ALA A 145 12.82 4.31 -15.48
C ALA A 145 12.11 2.98 -15.80
N LEU A 146 12.84 1.87 -15.97
CA LEU A 146 12.25 0.53 -16.12
C LEU A 146 11.63 0.03 -14.81
N TYR A 147 12.20 0.40 -13.66
CA TYR A 147 11.68 0.05 -12.34
C TYR A 147 10.41 0.84 -12.00
N ALA A 148 10.39 2.15 -12.28
CA ALA A 148 9.17 2.97 -12.19
C ALA A 148 8.06 2.45 -13.12
N LYS A 149 8.41 2.00 -14.34
CA LYS A 149 7.48 1.37 -15.29
C LYS A 149 6.99 -0.02 -14.88
N GLY A 150 7.70 -0.75 -14.01
CA GLY A 150 7.33 -2.10 -13.55
C GLY A 150 6.56 -2.11 -12.23
N GLN A 151 6.90 -1.21 -11.30
CA GLN A 151 6.18 -1.04 -10.03
C GLN A 151 4.79 -0.42 -10.24
N SER A 152 4.65 0.50 -11.17
CA SER A 152 3.37 1.19 -11.46
C SER A 152 2.23 0.22 -11.83
N PRO A 153 2.38 -0.71 -12.80
CA PRO A 153 1.36 -1.71 -13.09
C PRO A 153 1.11 -2.68 -11.93
N PHE A 154 2.16 -3.03 -11.18
CA PHE A 154 2.03 -3.93 -10.03
C PHE A 154 1.19 -3.29 -8.93
N HIS A 155 1.53 -2.08 -8.49
CA HIS A 155 0.81 -1.37 -7.45
C HIS A 155 -0.63 -1.07 -7.89
N ALA A 156 -0.85 -0.63 -9.12
CA ALA A 156 -2.19 -0.43 -9.65
C ALA A 156 -3.02 -1.73 -9.66
N ALA A 157 -2.44 -2.86 -10.07
CA ALA A 157 -3.14 -4.14 -10.10
C ALA A 157 -3.43 -4.71 -8.71
N VAL A 158 -2.49 -4.58 -7.77
CA VAL A 158 -2.69 -4.95 -6.36
C VAL A 158 -3.77 -4.08 -5.73
N SER A 159 -3.71 -2.75 -5.90
CA SER A 159 -4.70 -1.82 -5.36
C SER A 159 -6.09 -2.07 -5.94
N ARG A 160 -6.21 -2.42 -7.23
CA ARG A 160 -7.47 -2.87 -7.83
C ARG A 160 -8.04 -4.11 -7.14
N ARG A 161 -7.23 -5.16 -6.98
CA ARG A 161 -7.67 -6.36 -6.26
C ARG A 161 -8.03 -6.09 -4.81
N TYR A 162 -7.28 -5.22 -4.15
CA TYR A 162 -7.53 -4.81 -2.78
C TYR A 162 -8.90 -4.12 -2.64
N PHE A 163 -9.20 -3.13 -3.47
CA PHE A 163 -10.51 -2.46 -3.40
C PHE A 163 -11.64 -3.42 -3.78
N ASP A 164 -11.46 -4.31 -4.76
CA ASP A 164 -12.46 -5.34 -5.08
C ASP A 164 -12.75 -6.28 -3.91
N LEU A 165 -11.72 -6.65 -3.13
CA LEU A 165 -11.88 -7.47 -1.92
C LEU A 165 -12.69 -6.73 -0.84
N LEU A 166 -12.42 -5.44 -0.64
CA LEU A 166 -13.18 -4.58 0.27
C LEU A 166 -14.65 -4.47 -0.16
N ALA A 167 -14.90 -4.16 -1.42
CA ALA A 167 -16.25 -3.96 -1.95
C ALA A 167 -17.11 -5.24 -1.88
N ARG A 168 -16.52 -6.41 -2.12
CA ARG A 168 -17.25 -7.69 -2.02
C ARG A 168 -17.69 -8.01 -0.60
N ARG A 169 -16.90 -7.60 0.40
CA ARG A 169 -17.23 -7.81 1.82
C ARG A 169 -18.30 -6.84 2.31
N ALA A 170 -18.33 -5.62 1.80
CA ALA A 170 -19.35 -4.64 2.17
C ALA A 170 -20.76 -5.04 1.68
N GLY A 171 -20.84 -5.83 0.60
CA GLY A 171 -22.09 -6.33 0.03
C GLY A 171 -22.57 -7.68 0.58
N THR A 172 -21.90 -8.23 1.60
CA THR A 172 -22.30 -9.44 2.35
C THR A 172 -22.71 -9.06 3.76
#